data_AF-A0A413T4E1-F1
#
_entry.id   AF-A0A413T4E1-F1
#
_cell.length_a   1.000
_cell.length_b   1.000
_cell.length_c   1.000
_cell.angle_alpha   90.00
_cell.angle_beta   90.00
_cell.angle_gamma   90.00
#
_symmetry.space_group_name_H-M   'P 1'
#
loop_
_entity.id
_entity.type
_entity.pdbx_description
1 polymer ?
#
loop_
_entity_poly.entity_id
_entity_poly.type
_entity_poly.pdbx_seq_one_letter_code
_entity_poly.pdbx_strand_id
1 'polypeptide(L)'
;MEEKNNKEKIAEESVQSDENTVAEEANNKELEIKKEETTVEQESAEAEKIVETAEQKEAAESTKELATQEDSEQKQTAKKKDSKSEESEQEEKENGRYKVIAKLEPNLWTYGSPVLFEKGTLERDQVSNINRLSLIFTNIYEEKEIRDLYITIYADDGEGNVEQINHSYLAMGQEYLASKGKAAKITIKNENAVKFIIKIDKVVFVDGSVWTKKDAVLESAGEMEDVEVFAQAKTKDYEDNYISGMEEVQKDDSASIGNGIEILKRIAWYKNSKELIKTAHKKYDIAVKNEERKQASENRRANRQKDVKKKYMTALIAVGVIIAIVAIVIVAFFIPNKKYKNAENCLRTRSTHRQ
;
A
#
# COMPACT_ATOMS: atom_id res chain seq x y z
N MET A 1 -18.21 74.64 -19.27
CA MET A 1 -18.18 74.00 -17.92
C MET A 1 -19.00 72.71 -17.87
N GLU A 2 -19.60 72.24 -18.97
CA GLU A 2 -20.41 71.00 -18.99
C GLU A 2 -19.65 69.75 -19.49
N GLU A 3 -18.51 69.90 -20.15
CA GLU A 3 -17.78 68.76 -20.75
C GLU A 3 -16.90 67.99 -19.73
N LYS A 4 -16.57 68.60 -18.59
CA LYS A 4 -15.80 67.96 -17.51
C LYS A 4 -16.66 67.09 -16.58
N ASN A 5 -17.93 67.43 -16.38
CA ASN A 5 -18.83 66.66 -15.50
C ASN A 5 -19.27 65.32 -16.09
N ASN A 6 -19.23 65.16 -17.41
CA ASN A 6 -19.71 63.92 -18.05
C ASN A 6 -18.66 62.80 -18.07
N LYS A 7 -17.36 63.13 -17.95
CA LYS A 7 -16.27 62.14 -17.86
C LYS A 7 -16.10 61.55 -16.46
N GLU A 8 -16.41 62.32 -15.42
CA GLU A 8 -16.31 61.88 -14.03
C GLU A 8 -17.47 60.93 -13.68
N LYS A 9 -18.67 61.20 -14.21
CA LYS A 9 -19.84 60.34 -14.02
C LYS A 9 -19.74 58.95 -14.68
N ILE A 10 -19.08 58.87 -15.84
CA ILE A 10 -18.88 57.59 -16.56
C ILE A 10 -17.80 56.72 -15.89
N ALA A 11 -16.85 57.33 -15.17
CA ALA A 11 -15.80 56.60 -14.44
C ALA A 11 -16.29 56.03 -13.10
N GLU A 12 -17.21 56.71 -12.41
CA GLU A 12 -17.83 56.18 -11.18
C GLU A 12 -18.81 55.04 -11.47
N GLU A 13 -19.57 55.11 -12.58
CA GLU A 13 -20.54 54.06 -12.96
C GLU A 13 -19.84 52.76 -13.43
N SER A 14 -18.65 52.84 -14.04
CA SER A 14 -17.89 51.64 -14.46
C SER A 14 -17.17 50.93 -13.30
N VAL A 15 -16.73 51.67 -12.28
CA VAL A 15 -16.08 51.08 -11.10
C VAL A 15 -17.10 50.34 -10.23
N GLN A 16 -18.34 50.85 -10.19
CA GLN A 16 -19.41 50.23 -9.40
C GLN A 16 -20.01 48.97 -10.06
N SER A 17 -19.96 48.86 -11.39
CA SER A 17 -20.34 47.63 -12.11
C SER A 17 -19.32 46.50 -11.97
N ASP A 18 -18.03 46.85 -11.86
CA ASP A 18 -16.94 45.87 -11.71
C ASP A 18 -16.84 45.32 -10.27
N GLU A 19 -17.18 46.12 -9.24
CA GLU A 19 -17.24 45.61 -7.86
C GLU A 19 -18.45 44.69 -7.61
N ASN A 20 -19.60 44.97 -8.23
CA ASN A 20 -20.79 44.11 -8.10
C ASN A 20 -20.61 42.75 -8.79
N THR A 21 -19.88 42.68 -9.92
CA THR A 21 -19.61 41.41 -10.62
C THR A 21 -18.63 40.50 -9.87
N VAL A 22 -17.62 41.07 -9.20
CA VAL A 22 -16.67 40.30 -8.37
C VAL A 22 -17.33 39.76 -7.09
N ALA A 23 -18.28 40.50 -6.51
CA ALA A 23 -19.02 40.05 -5.33
C ALA A 23 -20.00 38.91 -5.66
N GLU A 24 -20.67 38.97 -6.82
CA GLU A 24 -21.60 37.92 -7.27
C GLU A 24 -20.87 36.61 -7.62
N GLU A 25 -19.69 36.70 -8.26
CA GLU A 25 -18.86 35.55 -8.63
C GLU A 25 -18.23 34.87 -7.40
N ALA A 26 -17.86 35.63 -6.37
CA ALA A 26 -17.38 35.09 -5.10
C ALA A 26 -18.48 34.35 -4.33
N ASN A 27 -19.70 34.88 -4.33
CA ASN A 27 -20.83 34.29 -3.62
C ASN A 27 -21.33 33.01 -4.30
N ASN A 28 -21.34 32.95 -5.64
CA ASN A 28 -21.69 31.73 -6.38
C ASN A 28 -20.66 30.60 -6.15
N LYS A 29 -19.38 30.95 -6.04
CA LYS A 29 -18.30 29.99 -5.79
C LYS A 29 -18.33 29.43 -4.36
N GLU A 30 -18.74 30.23 -3.39
CA GLU A 30 -18.95 29.76 -2.00
C GLU A 30 -20.19 28.83 -1.90
N LEU A 31 -21.20 29.04 -2.73
CA LEU A 31 -22.40 28.20 -2.80
C LEU A 31 -22.14 26.85 -3.49
N GLU A 32 -21.25 26.80 -4.48
CA GLU A 32 -20.76 25.55 -5.08
C GLU A 32 -19.92 24.72 -4.10
N ILE A 33 -19.02 25.36 -3.34
CA ILE A 33 -18.18 24.68 -2.34
C ILE A 33 -19.06 24.07 -1.22
N LYS A 34 -20.09 24.80 -0.76
CA LYS A 34 -21.03 24.26 0.24
C LYS A 34 -21.88 23.10 -0.29
N LYS A 35 -22.25 23.11 -1.58
CA LYS A 35 -22.94 21.98 -2.22
C LYS A 35 -22.03 20.75 -2.33
N GLU A 36 -20.77 20.93 -2.73
CA GLU A 36 -19.79 19.85 -2.82
C GLU A 36 -19.49 19.23 -1.44
N GLU A 37 -19.34 20.05 -0.39
CA GLU A 37 -19.14 19.57 0.99
C GLU A 37 -20.34 18.72 1.47
N THR A 38 -21.58 19.12 1.20
CA THR A 38 -22.76 18.31 1.56
C THR A 38 -22.85 16.98 0.81
N THR A 39 -22.37 16.90 -0.43
CA THR A 39 -22.29 15.62 -1.17
C THR A 39 -21.19 14.69 -0.67
N VAL A 40 -20.06 15.24 -0.22
CA VAL A 40 -18.95 14.45 0.35
C VAL A 40 -19.32 13.89 1.73
N GLU A 41 -20.07 14.63 2.55
CA GLU A 41 -20.59 14.12 3.82
C GLU A 41 -21.66 13.02 3.61
N GLN A 42 -22.50 13.11 2.57
CA GLN A 42 -23.45 12.04 2.25
C GLN A 42 -22.77 10.78 1.70
N GLU A 43 -21.73 10.88 0.86
CA GLU A 43 -20.98 9.71 0.37
C GLU A 43 -20.14 9.06 1.47
N SER A 44 -19.60 9.84 2.42
CA SER A 44 -18.87 9.32 3.58
C SER A 44 -19.80 8.57 4.54
N ALA A 45 -21.00 9.09 4.80
CA ALA A 45 -22.00 8.43 5.63
C ALA A 45 -22.53 7.12 4.99
N GLU A 46 -22.60 7.05 3.65
CA GLU A 46 -22.99 5.83 2.94
C GLU A 46 -21.87 4.77 2.95
N ALA A 47 -20.60 5.20 2.93
CA ALA A 47 -19.44 4.31 3.07
C ALA A 47 -19.31 3.73 4.50
N GLU A 48 -19.53 4.53 5.55
CA GLU A 48 -19.55 4.04 6.94
C GLU A 48 -20.69 3.03 7.18
N LYS A 49 -21.86 3.27 6.59
CA LYS A 49 -23.00 2.34 6.69
C LYS A 49 -22.72 0.99 6.03
N ILE A 50 -21.90 0.93 4.97
CA ILE A 50 -21.49 -0.32 4.32
C ILE A 50 -20.49 -1.10 5.17
N VAL A 51 -19.61 -0.43 5.91
CA VAL A 51 -18.65 -1.06 6.84
C VAL A 51 -19.38 -1.62 8.07
N GLU A 52 -20.32 -0.87 8.65
CA GLU A 52 -21.10 -1.33 9.81
C GLU A 52 -22.02 -2.52 9.47
N THR A 53 -22.53 -2.59 8.22
CA THR A 53 -23.34 -3.73 7.75
C THR A 53 -22.48 -4.98 7.50
N ALA A 54 -21.17 -4.84 7.24
CA ALA A 54 -20.25 -5.97 7.10
C ALA A 54 -19.85 -6.56 8.46
N GLU A 55 -19.60 -5.71 9.45
CA GLU A 55 -19.30 -6.14 10.83
C GLU A 55 -20.50 -6.84 11.50
N GLN A 56 -21.73 -6.39 11.23
CA GLN A 56 -22.94 -7.06 11.74
C GLN A 56 -23.23 -8.40 11.06
N LYS A 57 -22.69 -8.64 9.86
CA LYS A 57 -22.83 -9.92 9.13
C LYS A 57 -21.82 -10.96 9.62
N GLU A 58 -20.61 -10.55 9.98
CA GLU A 58 -19.59 -11.43 10.61
C GLU A 58 -19.91 -11.75 12.08
N ALA A 59 -20.47 -10.80 12.85
CA ALA A 59 -20.89 -11.06 14.22
C ALA A 59 -22.08 -12.06 14.33
N ALA A 60 -22.93 -12.12 13.30
CA ALA A 60 -24.06 -13.05 13.23
C ALA A 60 -23.65 -14.47 12.79
N GLU A 61 -22.52 -14.65 12.10
CA GLU A 61 -21.94 -15.96 11.80
C GLU A 61 -21.13 -16.52 12.97
N SER A 62 -20.42 -15.67 13.72
CA SER A 62 -19.69 -16.05 14.94
C SER A 62 -20.59 -16.53 16.09
N THR A 63 -21.83 -16.02 16.20
CA THR A 63 -22.79 -16.45 17.23
C THR A 63 -23.54 -17.74 16.90
N LYS A 64 -23.35 -18.30 15.70
CA LYS A 64 -23.93 -19.60 15.31
C LYS A 64 -22.98 -20.79 15.52
N GLU A 65 -21.68 -20.53 15.67
CA GLU A 65 -20.66 -21.56 15.98
C GLU A 65 -20.45 -21.79 17.49
N LEU A 66 -20.89 -20.88 18.36
CA LEU A 66 -20.72 -21.02 19.81
C LEU A 66 -21.75 -21.93 20.51
N ALA A 67 -22.59 -22.66 19.76
CA ALA A 67 -23.67 -23.49 20.32
C ALA A 67 -23.54 -25.01 20.07
N THR A 68 -22.34 -25.52 19.72
CA THR A 68 -22.14 -26.97 19.53
C THR A 68 -20.84 -27.54 20.12
N GLN A 69 -20.23 -26.85 21.09
CA GLN A 69 -19.08 -27.36 21.85
C GLN A 69 -19.40 -27.44 23.35
N GLU A 70 -20.40 -28.25 23.70
CA GLU A 70 -20.54 -28.82 25.04
C GLU A 70 -21.03 -30.27 24.93
N ASP A 71 -20.32 -31.13 24.19
CA ASP A 71 -20.38 -32.58 24.44
C ASP A 71 -19.27 -33.32 23.68
N SER A 72 -18.07 -33.44 24.26
CA SER A 72 -17.20 -34.62 24.06
C SER A 72 -15.85 -34.51 24.80
N GLU A 73 -15.88 -34.32 26.12
CA GLU A 73 -14.76 -34.73 26.97
C GLU A 73 -15.24 -35.86 27.88
N GLN A 74 -15.11 -37.11 27.43
CA GLN A 74 -14.88 -38.30 28.26
C GLN A 74 -14.95 -39.59 27.43
N LYS A 75 -13.83 -39.98 26.80
CA LYS A 75 -13.42 -41.39 26.69
C LYS A 75 -12.05 -41.52 26.03
N GLN A 76 -11.02 -41.81 26.83
CA GLN A 76 -10.36 -43.13 26.83
C GLN A 76 -9.06 -43.04 27.65
N THR A 77 -9.15 -43.56 28.86
CA THR A 77 -8.00 -44.11 29.57
C THR A 77 -7.77 -45.56 29.13
N ALA A 78 -6.48 -45.93 29.06
CA ALA A 78 -5.92 -47.28 29.04
C ALA A 78 -5.90 -48.07 27.71
N LYS A 79 -4.74 -48.02 27.04
CA LYS A 79 -3.95 -49.24 26.75
C LYS A 79 -2.47 -48.93 26.56
N LYS A 80 -1.68 -49.34 27.56
CA LYS A 80 -0.23 -49.46 27.53
C LYS A 80 0.13 -50.77 26.81
N LYS A 81 0.98 -50.75 25.79
CA LYS A 81 2.01 -51.78 25.57
C LYS A 81 2.99 -51.39 24.46
N ASP A 82 4.25 -51.22 24.90
CA ASP A 82 5.51 -51.56 24.23
C ASP A 82 5.55 -51.54 22.71
N SER A 83 6.33 -50.61 22.15
CA SER A 83 7.37 -50.91 21.15
C SER A 83 8.28 -49.70 20.97
N LYS A 84 9.49 -49.84 21.49
CA LYS A 84 10.67 -49.08 21.12
C LYS A 84 11.07 -49.52 19.70
N SER A 85 11.03 -48.63 18.73
CA SER A 85 11.75 -48.72 17.46
C SER A 85 12.26 -47.31 17.18
N GLU A 86 13.46 -46.94 17.64
CA GLU A 86 14.67 -47.07 16.81
C GLU A 86 14.37 -46.69 15.36
N GLU A 87 14.35 -45.37 15.18
CA GLU A 87 14.52 -44.65 13.93
C GLU A 87 15.87 -45.07 13.32
N SER A 88 15.84 -46.16 12.56
CA SER A 88 16.95 -46.55 11.71
C SER A 88 16.74 -45.91 10.34
N GLU A 89 17.65 -45.01 9.96
CA GLU A 89 17.92 -44.66 8.58
C GLU A 89 18.15 -45.96 7.79
N GLN A 90 17.11 -46.43 7.12
CA GLN A 90 17.27 -47.49 6.13
C GLN A 90 17.82 -46.85 4.86
N GLU A 91 19.13 -47.01 4.67
CA GLU A 91 19.76 -46.97 3.36
C GLU A 91 18.91 -47.80 2.38
N GLU A 92 18.27 -47.12 1.43
CA GLU A 92 17.48 -47.76 0.37
C GLU A 92 18.40 -48.69 -0.42
N LYS A 93 18.20 -50.00 -0.24
CA LYS A 93 18.78 -51.05 -1.07
C LYS A 93 18.51 -50.73 -2.54
N GLU A 94 19.55 -50.77 -3.37
CA GLU A 94 19.44 -50.81 -4.83
C GLU A 94 18.48 -51.94 -5.23
N ASN A 95 17.23 -51.58 -5.48
CA ASN A 95 16.25 -52.49 -6.02
C ASN A 95 16.64 -52.64 -7.50
N GLY A 96 17.25 -53.77 -7.89
CA GLY A 96 18.09 -53.92 -9.11
C GLY A 96 17.52 -53.49 -10.48
N ARG A 97 16.30 -52.96 -10.56
CA ARG A 97 15.73 -52.30 -11.73
C ARG A 97 15.98 -50.79 -11.77
N TYR A 98 16.05 -50.10 -10.63
CA TYR A 98 16.17 -48.64 -10.58
C TYR A 98 17.48 -48.23 -9.94
N LYS A 99 18.23 -47.36 -10.62
CA LYS A 99 19.48 -46.78 -10.12
C LYS A 99 19.25 -45.30 -9.80
N VAL A 100 19.51 -44.88 -8.57
CA VAL A 100 19.45 -43.45 -8.19
C VAL A 100 20.58 -42.70 -8.89
N ILE A 101 20.23 -41.63 -9.61
CA ILE A 101 21.19 -40.75 -10.31
C ILE A 101 21.45 -39.49 -9.48
N ALA A 102 20.38 -38.88 -8.96
CA ALA A 102 20.47 -37.63 -8.23
C ALA A 102 19.33 -37.53 -7.20
N LYS A 103 19.61 -36.79 -6.12
CA LYS A 103 18.59 -36.34 -5.16
C LYS A 103 18.52 -34.82 -5.27
N LEU A 104 17.31 -34.28 -5.31
CA LEU A 104 17.12 -32.84 -5.24
C LEU A 104 17.43 -32.38 -3.82
N GLU A 105 17.83 -31.12 -3.70
CA GLU A 105 17.93 -30.45 -2.41
C GLU A 105 16.59 -30.56 -1.68
N PRO A 106 16.58 -30.88 -0.37
CA PRO A 106 15.35 -31.05 0.38
C PRO A 106 14.67 -29.70 0.65
N ASN A 107 13.40 -29.76 1.06
CA ASN A 107 12.64 -28.61 1.56
C ASN A 107 12.59 -27.42 0.59
N LEU A 108 12.32 -27.69 -0.69
CA LEU A 108 12.18 -26.66 -1.71
C LEU A 108 10.82 -25.96 -1.57
N TRP A 109 10.85 -24.63 -1.46
CA TRP A 109 9.68 -23.82 -1.22
C TRP A 109 9.83 -22.41 -1.82
N THR A 110 8.72 -21.69 -1.97
CA THR A 110 8.74 -20.27 -2.33
C THR A 110 7.72 -19.51 -1.51
N TYR A 111 8.03 -18.26 -1.19
CA TYR A 111 7.18 -17.46 -0.30
C TYR A 111 5.71 -17.44 -0.73
N GLY A 112 4.84 -17.85 0.18
CA GLY A 112 3.40 -17.91 -0.01
C GLY A 112 2.87 -19.16 -0.68
N SER A 113 3.73 -20.10 -1.08
CA SER A 113 3.29 -21.38 -1.65
C SER A 113 2.59 -22.22 -0.58
N PRO A 114 1.40 -22.78 -0.87
CA PRO A 114 0.74 -23.73 0.02
C PRO A 114 1.41 -25.12 0.02
N VAL A 115 2.40 -25.34 -0.85
CA VAL A 115 3.09 -26.62 -1.02
C VAL A 115 4.57 -26.49 -0.70
N LEU A 116 5.07 -27.39 0.15
CA LEU A 116 6.49 -27.62 0.43
C LEU A 116 6.95 -28.89 -0.27
N PHE A 117 8.00 -28.82 -1.09
CA PHE A 117 8.60 -30.01 -1.71
C PHE A 117 9.70 -30.55 -0.80
N GLU A 118 9.41 -31.63 -0.09
CA GLU A 118 10.32 -32.22 0.88
C GLU A 118 11.51 -32.88 0.23
N LYS A 119 11.27 -33.69 -0.82
CA LYS A 119 12.28 -34.55 -1.43
C LYS A 119 12.01 -34.72 -2.93
N GLY A 120 13.08 -34.84 -3.70
CA GLY A 120 13.03 -35.28 -5.09
C GLY A 120 14.10 -36.31 -5.37
N THR A 121 13.78 -37.32 -6.17
CA THR A 121 14.72 -38.39 -6.53
C THR A 121 14.63 -38.69 -8.01
N LEU A 122 15.76 -38.57 -8.70
CA LEU A 122 15.94 -38.98 -10.09
C LEU A 122 16.50 -40.39 -10.12
N GLU A 123 15.77 -41.30 -10.76
CA GLU A 123 16.13 -42.69 -10.92
C GLU A 123 16.23 -43.04 -12.40
N ARG A 124 17.18 -43.90 -12.79
CA ARG A 124 17.20 -44.53 -14.11
C ARG A 124 16.61 -45.92 -14.03
N ASP A 125 15.53 -46.15 -14.77
CA ASP A 125 15.00 -47.49 -15.02
C ASP A 125 15.98 -48.25 -15.92
N GLN A 126 16.68 -49.24 -15.39
CA GLN A 126 17.69 -50.04 -16.09
C GLN A 126 17.08 -50.93 -17.17
N VAL A 127 15.76 -51.18 -17.14
CA VAL A 127 15.06 -52.00 -18.14
C VAL A 127 14.64 -51.15 -19.34
N SER A 128 13.95 -50.02 -19.07
CA SER A 128 13.48 -49.14 -20.15
C SER A 128 14.53 -48.12 -20.58
N ASN A 129 15.63 -47.98 -19.84
CA ASN A 129 16.68 -46.99 -20.04
C ASN A 129 16.15 -45.53 -20.00
N ILE A 130 15.17 -45.25 -19.12
CA ILE A 130 14.50 -43.94 -19.02
C ILE A 130 14.73 -43.35 -17.63
N ASN A 131 15.02 -42.04 -17.59
CA ASN A 131 15.10 -41.28 -16.36
C ASN A 131 13.70 -40.93 -15.83
N ARG A 132 13.48 -41.16 -14.54
CA ARG A 132 12.22 -40.93 -13.83
C ARG A 132 12.46 -40.07 -12.60
N LEU A 133 11.85 -38.90 -12.57
CA LEU A 133 11.84 -38.02 -11.40
C LEU A 133 10.60 -38.34 -10.54
N SER A 134 10.82 -38.54 -9.25
CA SER A 134 9.77 -38.68 -8.24
C SER A 134 9.89 -37.51 -7.28
N LEU A 135 8.76 -36.88 -6.94
CA LEU A 135 8.71 -35.75 -6.01
C LEU A 135 7.83 -36.13 -4.82
N ILE A 136 8.21 -35.68 -3.63
CA ILE A 136 7.39 -35.77 -2.42
C ILE A 136 7.16 -34.35 -1.95
N PHE A 137 5.90 -34.01 -1.74
CA PHE A 137 5.50 -32.67 -1.33
C PHE A 137 4.31 -32.71 -0.38
N THR A 138 4.25 -31.72 0.48
CA THR A 138 3.32 -31.63 1.61
C THR A 138 2.49 -30.36 1.50
N ASN A 139 1.20 -30.47 1.82
CA ASN A 139 0.33 -29.31 1.96
C ASN A 139 0.62 -28.66 3.32
N ILE A 140 1.13 -27.44 3.29
CA ILE A 140 1.47 -26.67 4.50
C ILE A 140 0.44 -25.57 4.79
N TYR A 141 -0.69 -25.57 4.07
CA TYR A 141 -1.77 -24.61 4.27
C TYR A 141 -2.94 -25.27 4.99
N GLU A 142 -3.14 -24.86 6.25
CA GLU A 142 -4.10 -25.48 7.17
C GLU A 142 -5.56 -25.26 6.75
N GLU A 143 -5.87 -24.09 6.19
CA GLU A 143 -7.25 -23.69 5.91
C GLU A 143 -7.89 -24.48 4.76
N LYS A 144 -7.10 -25.08 3.85
CA LYS A 144 -7.63 -25.66 2.60
C LYS A 144 -6.91 -26.91 2.14
N GLU A 145 -7.71 -27.89 1.72
CA GLU A 145 -7.24 -29.07 1.02
C GLU A 145 -6.85 -28.76 -0.43
N ILE A 146 -5.73 -29.34 -0.88
CA ILE A 146 -5.27 -29.19 -2.26
C ILE A 146 -5.94 -30.23 -3.16
N ARG A 147 -6.63 -29.75 -4.19
CA ARG A 147 -7.22 -30.60 -5.22
C ARG A 147 -6.24 -30.88 -6.34
N ASP A 148 -5.64 -29.84 -6.91
CA ASP A 148 -4.74 -29.96 -8.07
C ASP A 148 -3.46 -29.13 -7.87
N LEU A 149 -2.33 -29.66 -8.33
CA LEU A 149 -1.03 -28.99 -8.36
C LEU A 149 -0.45 -29.05 -9.77
N TYR A 150 -0.13 -27.89 -10.32
CA TYR A 150 0.49 -27.75 -11.64
C TYR A 150 1.90 -27.21 -11.49
N ILE A 151 2.87 -27.91 -12.07
CA ILE A 151 4.28 -27.56 -12.00
C ILE A 151 4.94 -27.61 -13.36
N THR A 152 5.99 -26.81 -13.48
CA THR A 152 6.96 -26.87 -14.56
C THR A 152 8.31 -27.28 -13.98
N ILE A 153 8.94 -28.27 -14.58
CA ILE A 153 10.27 -28.76 -14.21
C ILE A 153 11.23 -28.40 -15.33
N TYR A 154 12.37 -27.81 -14.98
CA TYR A 154 13.47 -27.55 -15.88
C TYR A 154 14.61 -28.51 -15.52
N ALA A 155 14.92 -29.42 -16.44
CA ALA A 155 15.98 -30.43 -16.29
C ALA A 155 17.17 -30.03 -17.17
N ASP A 156 18.29 -29.68 -16.53
CA ASP A 156 19.49 -29.12 -17.13
C ASP A 156 20.65 -30.12 -17.03
N ASP A 157 21.37 -30.30 -18.13
CA ASP A 157 22.55 -31.18 -18.23
C ASP A 157 23.88 -30.51 -17.84
N GLY A 158 23.87 -29.21 -17.55
CA GLY A 158 25.07 -28.43 -17.22
C GLY A 158 25.87 -27.97 -18.45
N GLU A 159 25.48 -28.38 -19.65
CA GLU A 159 26.08 -27.95 -20.92
C GLU A 159 25.23 -26.87 -21.62
N GLY A 160 24.13 -26.45 -20.97
CA GLY A 160 23.22 -25.43 -21.46
C GLY A 160 21.98 -25.98 -22.17
N ASN A 161 21.79 -27.29 -22.23
CA ASN A 161 20.56 -27.87 -22.75
C ASN A 161 19.56 -28.08 -21.62
N VAL A 162 18.43 -27.39 -21.71
CA VAL A 162 17.37 -27.45 -20.71
C VAL A 162 16.11 -28.08 -21.32
N GLU A 163 15.67 -29.19 -20.74
CA GLU A 163 14.36 -29.77 -21.02
C GLU A 163 13.32 -29.15 -20.09
N GLN A 164 12.21 -28.65 -20.65
CA GLN A 164 11.06 -28.18 -19.90
C GLN A 164 9.95 -29.24 -19.90
N ILE A 165 9.50 -29.65 -18.70
CA ILE A 165 8.44 -30.64 -18.51
C ILE A 165 7.30 -30.01 -17.71
N ASN A 166 6.11 -29.97 -18.30
CA ASN A 166 4.90 -29.58 -17.58
C ASN A 166 4.26 -30.84 -16.97
N HIS A 167 3.92 -30.80 -15.69
CA HIS A 167 3.28 -31.90 -14.99
C HIS A 167 2.14 -31.41 -14.10
N SER A 168 1.13 -32.26 -13.92
CA SER A 168 -0.02 -31.96 -13.09
C SER A 168 -0.38 -33.15 -12.21
N TYR A 169 -0.52 -32.88 -10.93
CA TYR A 169 -1.15 -33.79 -9.98
C TYR A 169 -2.61 -33.35 -9.82
N LEU A 170 -3.55 -34.24 -10.12
CA LEU A 170 -4.98 -33.92 -10.19
C LEU A 170 -5.77 -34.71 -9.16
N ALA A 171 -6.89 -34.14 -8.71
CA ALA A 171 -7.86 -34.78 -7.82
C ALA A 171 -7.21 -35.43 -6.58
N MET A 172 -6.25 -34.72 -5.98
CA MET A 172 -5.48 -35.23 -4.86
C MET A 172 -6.29 -35.24 -3.56
N GLY A 173 -7.07 -34.19 -3.24
CA GLY A 173 -7.72 -34.07 -1.93
C GLY A 173 -6.69 -34.19 -0.80
N GLN A 174 -5.63 -33.38 -0.89
CA GLN A 174 -4.50 -33.45 0.02
C GLN A 174 -4.74 -32.54 1.23
N GLU A 175 -5.02 -33.18 2.36
CA GLU A 175 -5.21 -32.56 3.67
C GLU A 175 -3.94 -31.87 4.18
N TYR A 176 -4.11 -31.02 5.20
CA TYR A 176 -3.01 -30.35 5.89
C TYR A 176 -1.99 -31.36 6.43
N LEU A 177 -0.70 -31.08 6.23
CA LEU A 177 0.44 -31.93 6.56
C LEU A 177 0.46 -33.32 5.91
N ALA A 178 -0.49 -33.64 5.03
CA ALA A 178 -0.43 -34.86 4.24
C ALA A 178 0.60 -34.68 3.11
N SER A 179 1.45 -35.69 2.91
CA SER A 179 2.42 -35.74 1.80
C SER A 179 1.91 -36.60 0.64
N LYS A 180 2.17 -36.15 -0.60
CA LYS A 180 1.89 -36.91 -1.84
C LYS A 180 3.03 -36.77 -2.84
N GLY A 181 2.86 -37.41 -4.00
CA GLY A 181 3.73 -37.24 -5.17
C GLY A 181 4.59 -38.46 -5.53
N LYS A 182 5.05 -39.26 -4.55
CA LYS A 182 5.99 -40.38 -4.79
C LYS A 182 5.53 -41.37 -5.86
N ALA A 183 4.22 -41.56 -5.98
CA ALA A 183 3.61 -42.46 -6.95
C ALA A 183 3.71 -41.96 -8.40
N ALA A 184 3.79 -40.65 -8.62
CA ALA A 184 3.97 -40.10 -9.96
C ALA A 184 5.45 -40.18 -10.36
N LYS A 185 5.71 -40.92 -11.43
CA LYS A 185 7.04 -41.03 -12.03
C LYS A 185 7.08 -40.16 -13.28
N ILE A 186 7.65 -38.96 -13.15
CA ILE A 186 7.77 -37.97 -14.22
C ILE A 186 8.91 -38.39 -15.14
N THR A 187 8.62 -38.60 -16.42
CA THR A 187 9.65 -38.97 -17.40
C THR A 187 10.51 -37.75 -17.75
N ILE A 188 11.83 -37.92 -17.66
CA ILE A 188 12.84 -36.96 -18.10
C ILE A 188 13.51 -37.54 -19.35
N LYS A 189 13.41 -36.85 -20.49
CA LYS A 189 14.00 -37.34 -21.75
C LYS A 189 15.48 -37.00 -21.84
N ASN A 190 15.91 -35.90 -21.22
CA ASN A 190 17.30 -35.56 -21.12
C ASN A 190 18.01 -36.55 -20.19
N GLU A 191 18.72 -37.50 -20.82
CA GLU A 191 19.42 -38.57 -20.11
C GLU A 191 20.57 -38.05 -19.24
N ASN A 192 21.13 -36.90 -19.61
CA ASN A 192 22.27 -36.26 -18.96
C ASN A 192 21.84 -35.20 -17.92
N ALA A 193 20.54 -35.02 -17.68
CA ALA A 193 20.06 -34.03 -16.72
C ALA A 193 20.59 -34.31 -15.32
N VAL A 194 21.28 -33.31 -14.76
CA VAL A 194 21.89 -33.37 -13.42
C VAL A 194 21.35 -32.30 -12.48
N LYS A 195 20.79 -31.21 -13.02
CA LYS A 195 20.22 -30.11 -12.25
C LYS A 195 18.72 -29.95 -12.55
N PHE A 196 17.94 -29.71 -11.50
CA PHE A 196 16.49 -29.57 -11.60
C PHE A 196 16.04 -28.28 -10.93
N ILE A 197 15.23 -27.50 -11.64
CA ILE A 197 14.53 -26.34 -11.09
C ILE A 197 13.04 -26.63 -11.21
N ILE A 198 12.32 -26.48 -10.10
CA ILE A 198 10.87 -26.66 -10.06
C ILE A 198 10.22 -25.30 -9.91
N LYS A 199 9.19 -25.07 -10.72
CA LYS A 199 8.31 -23.91 -10.62
C LYS A 199 6.89 -24.40 -10.39
N ILE A 200 6.19 -23.77 -9.45
CA ILE A 200 4.75 -23.96 -9.28
C ILE A 200 4.02 -23.00 -10.20
N ASP A 201 3.17 -23.51 -11.08
CA ASP A 201 2.39 -22.68 -11.99
C ASP A 201 1.08 -22.23 -11.35
N LYS A 202 0.39 -23.16 -10.69
CA LYS A 202 -0.80 -22.88 -9.88
C LYS A 202 -1.14 -24.03 -8.95
N VAL A 203 -1.87 -23.72 -7.89
CA VAL A 203 -2.50 -24.71 -6.99
C VAL A 203 -3.99 -24.44 -6.97
N VAL A 204 -4.80 -25.49 -7.09
CA VAL A 204 -6.26 -25.40 -7.01
C VAL A 204 -6.70 -26.14 -5.76
N PHE A 205 -7.47 -25.47 -4.91
CA PHE A 205 -8.01 -26.04 -3.69
C PHE A 205 -9.36 -26.73 -3.95
N VAL A 206 -9.81 -27.55 -3.00
CA VAL A 206 -11.09 -28.28 -3.10
C VAL A 206 -12.28 -27.33 -3.17
N ASP A 207 -12.21 -26.17 -2.52
CA ASP A 207 -13.22 -25.09 -2.58
C ASP A 207 -13.26 -24.36 -3.93
N GLY A 208 -12.35 -24.69 -4.87
CA GLY A 208 -12.24 -24.07 -6.18
C GLY A 208 -11.41 -22.78 -6.22
N SER A 209 -10.96 -22.28 -5.07
CA SER A 209 -10.02 -21.15 -5.02
C SER A 209 -8.67 -21.56 -5.62
N VAL A 210 -7.96 -20.57 -6.17
CA VAL A 210 -6.74 -20.81 -6.94
C VAL A 210 -5.62 -19.94 -6.40
N TRP A 211 -4.53 -20.59 -6.02
CA TRP A 211 -3.27 -19.92 -5.73
C TRP A 211 -2.44 -19.81 -7.01
N THR A 212 -1.97 -18.59 -7.29
CA THR A 212 -1.02 -18.30 -8.38
C THR A 212 -0.05 -17.22 -7.94
N LYS A 213 1.23 -17.39 -8.24
CA LYS A 213 2.25 -16.38 -8.03
C LYS A 213 3.13 -16.30 -9.27
N LYS A 214 3.48 -15.07 -9.67
CA LYS A 214 4.41 -14.84 -10.78
C LYS A 214 5.80 -15.36 -10.36
N ASP A 215 6.43 -16.14 -11.23
CA ASP A 215 7.79 -16.66 -11.04
C ASP A 215 7.99 -17.39 -9.70
N ALA A 216 7.06 -18.30 -9.38
CA ALA A 216 7.12 -19.18 -8.20
C ALA A 216 8.12 -20.32 -8.37
N VAL A 217 9.39 -19.97 -8.58
CA VAL A 217 10.52 -20.90 -8.56
C VAL A 217 10.81 -21.30 -7.13
N LEU A 218 11.03 -22.59 -6.90
CA LEU A 218 11.33 -23.13 -5.58
C LEU A 218 12.82 -23.00 -5.25
N GLU A 219 13.08 -22.64 -4.00
CA GLU A 219 14.41 -22.49 -3.43
C GLU A 219 14.47 -23.26 -2.10
N SER A 220 15.68 -23.59 -1.66
CA SER A 220 15.88 -24.25 -0.38
C SER A 220 15.33 -23.42 0.77
N ALA A 221 14.42 -24.00 1.56
CA ALA A 221 13.97 -23.42 2.82
C ALA A 221 14.97 -23.67 3.97
N GLY A 222 16.10 -24.34 3.67
CA GLY A 222 17.10 -24.75 4.66
C GLY A 222 16.76 -26.09 5.33
N GLU A 223 17.61 -26.45 6.29
CA GLU A 223 17.37 -27.60 7.15
C GLU A 223 16.12 -27.36 8.00
N MET A 224 15.23 -28.34 8.01
CA MET A 224 13.95 -28.28 8.70
C MET A 224 13.73 -29.61 9.41
N GLU A 225 13.65 -29.55 10.72
CA GLU A 225 13.38 -30.73 11.55
C GLU A 225 11.88 -31.03 11.63
N ASP A 226 11.04 -29.98 11.60
CA ASP A 226 9.59 -30.09 11.76
C ASP A 226 8.84 -29.22 10.74
N VAL A 227 8.08 -29.90 9.87
CA VAL A 227 7.28 -29.29 8.80
C VAL A 227 6.09 -28.52 9.37
N GLU A 228 5.50 -28.98 10.47
CA GLU A 228 4.38 -28.31 11.12
C GLU A 228 4.81 -26.99 11.74
N VAL A 229 5.94 -26.97 12.45
CA VAL A 229 6.51 -25.73 13.01
C VAL A 229 6.79 -24.71 11.90
N PHE A 230 7.33 -25.17 10.77
CA PHE A 230 7.54 -24.31 9.60
C PHE A 230 6.22 -23.78 9.04
N ALA A 231 5.23 -24.65 8.84
CA ALA A 231 3.91 -24.29 8.31
C ALA A 231 3.20 -23.26 9.20
N GLN A 232 3.22 -23.46 10.52
CA GLN A 232 2.66 -22.52 11.50
C GLN A 232 3.40 -21.18 11.48
N ALA A 233 4.74 -21.19 11.42
CA ALA A 233 5.52 -19.96 11.35
C ALA A 233 5.22 -19.15 10.08
N LYS A 234 5.00 -19.81 8.94
CA LYS A 234 4.60 -19.15 7.69
C LYS A 234 3.17 -18.61 7.75
N THR A 235 2.24 -19.39 8.27
CA THR A 235 0.85 -18.97 8.45
C THR A 235 0.77 -17.72 9.35
N LYS A 236 1.53 -17.72 10.44
CA LYS A 236 1.64 -16.55 11.32
C LYS A 236 2.21 -15.32 10.60
N ASP A 237 3.28 -15.48 9.82
CA ASP A 237 3.84 -14.38 9.03
C ASP A 237 2.79 -13.79 8.06
N TYR A 238 1.96 -14.63 7.44
CA TYR A 238 0.87 -14.14 6.58
C TYR A 238 -0.18 -13.37 7.34
N GLU A 239 -0.57 -13.86 8.52
CA GLU A 239 -1.55 -13.19 9.38
C GLU A 239 -1.01 -11.84 9.88
N ASP A 240 0.24 -11.79 10.34
CA ASP A 240 0.87 -10.56 10.82
C ASP A 240 0.96 -9.51 9.69
N ASN A 241 1.34 -9.92 8.47
CA ASN A 241 1.33 -9.04 7.30
C ASN A 241 -0.09 -8.60 6.92
N TYR A 242 -1.08 -9.49 7.02
CA TYR A 242 -2.47 -9.18 6.71
C TYR A 242 -3.03 -8.12 7.67
N ILE A 243 -2.84 -8.31 8.97
CA ILE A 243 -3.25 -7.37 10.02
C ILE A 243 -2.53 -6.03 9.83
N SER A 244 -1.20 -6.04 9.69
CA SER A 244 -0.43 -4.80 9.51
C SER A 244 -0.83 -4.05 8.24
N GLY A 245 -1.03 -4.77 7.12
CA GLY A 245 -1.49 -4.18 5.88
C GLY A 245 -2.88 -3.55 6.00
N MET A 246 -3.80 -4.20 6.71
CA MET A 246 -5.13 -3.69 7.02
C MET A 246 -5.09 -2.42 7.87
N GLU A 247 -4.33 -2.44 8.97
CA GLU A 247 -4.17 -1.28 9.86
C GLU A 247 -3.62 -0.06 9.12
N GLU A 248 -2.64 -0.26 8.23
CA GLU A 248 -2.07 0.82 7.43
C GLU A 248 -3.06 1.38 6.39
N VAL A 249 -3.84 0.52 5.72
CA VAL A 249 -4.86 0.95 4.75
C VAL A 249 -6.03 1.69 5.41
N GLN A 250 -6.31 1.41 6.68
CA GLN A 250 -7.37 2.08 7.43
C GLN A 250 -7.03 3.53 7.81
N LYS A 251 -5.76 3.93 7.78
CA LYS A 251 -5.33 5.33 8.00
C LYS A 251 -5.72 6.24 6.82
N ASP A 252 -5.68 7.54 7.05
CA ASP A 252 -6.17 8.55 6.10
C ASP A 252 -5.08 9.29 5.33
N ASP A 253 -3.81 9.06 5.67
CA ASP A 253 -2.67 9.62 4.95
C ASP A 253 -2.19 8.69 3.85
N SER A 254 -1.74 9.30 2.75
CA SER A 254 -1.31 8.57 1.56
C SER A 254 -0.10 7.68 1.84
N ALA A 255 0.81 8.08 2.73
CA ALA A 255 2.02 7.33 3.03
C ALA A 255 1.70 5.98 3.68
N SER A 256 0.85 5.99 4.71
CA SER A 256 0.38 4.78 5.37
C SER A 256 -0.42 3.88 4.45
N ILE A 257 -1.40 4.42 3.71
CA ILE A 257 -2.19 3.61 2.77
C ILE A 257 -1.27 2.97 1.72
N GLY A 258 -0.28 3.72 1.23
CA GLY A 258 0.73 3.22 0.29
C GLY A 258 1.52 2.04 0.86
N ASN A 259 2.01 2.16 2.11
CA ASN A 259 2.70 1.08 2.81
C ASN A 259 1.80 -0.16 2.98
N GLY A 260 0.55 0.04 3.41
CA GLY A 260 -0.41 -1.04 3.57
C GLY A 260 -0.69 -1.79 2.25
N ILE A 261 -0.79 -1.07 1.13
CA ILE A 261 -0.90 -1.67 -0.21
C ILE A 261 0.32 -2.55 -0.52
N GLU A 262 1.53 -2.10 -0.21
CA GLU A 262 2.76 -2.86 -0.47
C GLU A 262 2.86 -4.13 0.37
N ILE A 263 2.48 -4.06 1.64
CA ILE A 263 2.41 -5.21 2.54
C ILE A 263 1.41 -6.24 1.98
N LEU A 264 0.17 -5.81 1.71
CA LEU A 264 -0.88 -6.71 1.19
C LEU A 264 -0.51 -7.31 -0.18
N LYS A 265 0.22 -6.59 -1.04
CA LYS A 265 0.68 -7.13 -2.34
C LYS A 265 1.55 -8.39 -2.19
N ARG A 266 2.33 -8.51 -1.11
CA ARG A 266 3.18 -9.69 -0.85
C ARG A 266 2.35 -10.95 -0.56
N ILE A 267 1.16 -10.74 -0.01
CA ILE A 267 0.21 -11.77 0.38
C ILE A 267 -1.10 -11.65 -0.43
N ALA A 268 -1.04 -11.18 -1.68
CA ALA A 268 -2.23 -10.93 -2.50
C ALA A 268 -3.10 -12.19 -2.74
N TRP A 269 -2.54 -13.38 -2.48
CA TRP A 269 -3.21 -14.68 -2.57
C TRP A 269 -3.87 -15.11 -1.24
N TYR A 270 -3.59 -14.42 -0.12
CA TYR A 270 -4.06 -14.75 1.21
C TYR A 270 -5.36 -13.99 1.52
N LYS A 271 -6.37 -14.71 2.05
CA LYS A 271 -7.70 -14.17 2.40
C LYS A 271 -8.27 -13.27 1.28
N ASN A 272 -8.86 -12.13 1.62
CA ASN A 272 -9.40 -11.13 0.71
C ASN A 272 -8.38 -10.01 0.37
N SER A 273 -7.08 -10.22 0.59
CA SER A 273 -6.02 -9.21 0.36
C SER A 273 -6.09 -8.58 -1.04
N LYS A 274 -6.39 -9.38 -2.07
CA LYS A 274 -6.55 -8.89 -3.45
C LYS A 274 -7.66 -7.83 -3.59
N GLU A 275 -8.77 -8.02 -2.88
CA GLU A 275 -9.91 -7.09 -2.89
C GLU A 275 -9.59 -5.84 -2.07
N LEU A 276 -8.97 -6.02 -0.90
CA LEU A 276 -8.50 -4.93 -0.06
C LEU A 276 -7.53 -4.01 -0.80
N ILE A 277 -6.54 -4.57 -1.52
CA ILE A 277 -5.60 -3.79 -2.35
C ILE A 277 -6.36 -2.95 -3.39
N LYS A 278 -7.40 -3.51 -4.02
CA LYS A 278 -8.19 -2.78 -5.04
C LYS A 278 -8.92 -1.58 -4.43
N THR A 279 -9.49 -1.75 -3.25
CA THR A 279 -10.17 -0.68 -2.51
C THR A 279 -9.17 0.35 -1.97
N ALA A 280 -8.04 -0.11 -1.43
CA ALA A 280 -6.97 0.71 -0.89
C ALA A 280 -6.37 1.65 -1.94
N HIS A 281 -6.16 1.20 -3.19
CA HIS A 281 -5.68 2.09 -4.26
C HIS A 281 -6.61 3.29 -4.50
N LYS A 282 -7.93 3.09 -4.45
CA LYS A 282 -8.88 4.21 -4.57
C LYS A 282 -8.76 5.17 -3.39
N LYS A 283 -8.66 4.64 -2.17
CA LYS A 283 -8.48 5.44 -0.95
C LYS A 283 -7.18 6.24 -1.01
N TYR A 284 -6.09 5.61 -1.46
CA TYR A 284 -4.80 6.25 -1.68
C TYR A 284 -4.90 7.44 -2.63
N ASP A 285 -5.52 7.27 -3.80
CA ASP A 285 -5.68 8.33 -4.79
C ASP A 285 -6.47 9.54 -4.23
N ILE A 286 -7.46 9.27 -3.37
CA ILE A 286 -8.22 10.31 -2.67
C ILE A 286 -7.35 11.02 -1.64
N ALA A 287 -6.60 10.26 -0.82
CA ALA A 287 -5.71 10.81 0.20
C ALA A 287 -4.65 11.74 -0.41
N VAL A 288 -3.99 11.31 -1.50
CA VAL A 288 -3.01 12.13 -2.23
C VAL A 288 -3.63 13.46 -2.68
N LYS A 289 -4.81 13.43 -3.31
CA LYS A 289 -5.49 14.66 -3.75
C LYS A 289 -5.86 15.57 -2.58
N ASN A 290 -6.28 15.01 -1.45
CA ASN A 290 -6.63 15.78 -0.26
C ASN A 290 -5.40 16.44 0.36
N GLU A 291 -4.27 15.76 0.41
CA GLU A 291 -2.99 16.30 0.89
C GLU A 291 -2.48 17.42 -0.02
N GLU A 292 -2.53 17.24 -1.35
CA GLU A 292 -2.18 18.28 -2.32
C GLU A 292 -3.06 19.53 -2.15
N ARG A 293 -4.37 19.35 -1.94
CA ARG A 293 -5.30 20.47 -1.66
C ARG A 293 -4.94 21.19 -0.37
N LYS A 294 -4.65 20.45 0.71
CA LYS A 294 -4.21 21.02 2.01
C LYS A 294 -2.93 21.83 1.83
N GLN A 295 -1.90 21.26 1.19
CA GLN A 295 -0.63 21.94 0.92
C GLN A 295 -0.82 23.19 0.05
N ALA A 296 -1.62 23.11 -1.02
CA ALA A 296 -1.92 24.25 -1.87
C ALA A 296 -2.63 25.37 -1.09
N SER A 297 -3.55 25.02 -0.19
CA SER A 297 -4.24 25.98 0.67
C SER A 297 -3.30 26.65 1.67
N GLU A 298 -2.38 25.90 2.28
CA GLU A 298 -1.37 26.41 3.21
C GLU A 298 -0.38 27.33 2.48
N ASN A 299 0.09 26.94 1.30
CA ASN A 299 0.95 27.76 0.46
C ASN A 299 0.27 29.08 0.06
N ARG A 300 -1.04 29.04 -0.28
CA ARG A 300 -1.81 30.26 -0.55
C ARG A 300 -1.92 31.14 0.70
N ARG A 301 -2.18 30.57 1.88
CA ARG A 301 -2.25 31.32 3.15
C ARG A 301 -0.90 31.94 3.51
N ALA A 302 0.19 31.18 3.38
CA ALA A 302 1.55 31.66 3.63
C ALA A 302 1.94 32.79 2.66
N ASN A 303 1.59 32.68 1.37
CA ASN A 303 1.82 33.74 0.39
C ASN A 303 1.02 35.01 0.70
N ARG A 304 -0.28 34.89 1.05
CA ARG A 304 -1.07 36.06 1.48
C ARG A 304 -0.46 36.75 2.69
N GLN A 305 0.00 36.00 3.69
CA GLN A 305 0.67 36.59 4.87
C GLN A 305 1.96 37.32 4.50
N LYS A 306 2.77 36.76 3.60
CA LYS A 306 3.99 37.42 3.07
C LYS A 306 3.64 38.72 2.34
N ASP A 307 2.61 38.70 1.50
CA ASP A 307 2.19 39.87 0.73
C ASP A 307 1.62 40.99 1.62
N VAL A 308 0.83 40.65 2.64
CA VAL A 308 0.34 41.63 3.62
C VAL A 308 1.50 42.26 4.40
N LYS A 309 2.47 41.47 4.85
CA LYS A 309 3.67 41.99 5.54
C LYS A 309 4.49 42.92 4.64
N LYS A 310 4.65 42.59 3.35
CA LYS A 310 5.30 43.47 2.37
C LYS A 310 4.54 44.78 2.19
N LYS A 311 3.22 44.72 1.96
CA LYS A 311 2.37 45.92 1.81
C LYS A 311 2.42 46.82 3.04
N TYR A 312 2.39 46.24 4.25
CA TYR A 312 2.52 46.97 5.49
C TYR A 312 3.90 47.65 5.63
N MET A 313 4.99 46.95 5.30
CA MET A 313 6.34 47.52 5.30
C MET A 313 6.48 48.68 4.30
N THR A 314 5.92 48.54 3.10
CA THR A 314 5.89 49.61 2.09
C THR A 314 5.11 50.83 2.59
N ALA A 315 3.96 50.62 3.24
CA ALA A 315 3.18 51.71 3.83
C ALA A 315 3.96 52.45 4.93
N LEU A 316 4.66 51.74 5.82
CA LEU A 316 5.51 52.35 6.85
C LEU A 316 6.64 53.20 6.24
N ILE A 317 7.30 52.70 5.19
CA ILE A 317 8.34 53.46 4.48
C ILE A 317 7.75 54.73 3.87
N ALA A 318 6.59 54.63 3.19
CA ALA A 318 5.93 55.79 2.59
C ALA A 318 5.56 56.85 3.64
N VAL A 319 5.02 56.44 4.80
CA VAL A 319 4.73 57.35 5.91
C VAL A 319 6.00 58.02 6.44
N GLY A 320 7.10 57.28 6.60
CA GLY A 320 8.39 57.83 7.00
C GLY A 320 8.92 58.89 6.03
N VAL A 321 8.80 58.65 4.72
CA VAL A 321 9.20 59.61 3.67
C VAL A 321 8.35 60.89 3.75
N ILE A 322 7.03 60.78 3.94
CA ILE A 322 6.14 61.94 4.08
C ILE A 322 6.55 62.80 5.28
N ILE A 323 6.80 62.17 6.44
CA ILE A 323 7.23 62.88 7.66
C ILE A 323 8.55 63.63 7.41
N ALA A 324 9.52 62.99 6.73
CA ALA A 324 10.79 63.62 6.38
C ALA A 324 10.61 64.84 5.46
N ILE A 325 9.75 64.73 4.43
CA ILE A 325 9.45 65.85 3.52
C ILE A 325 8.79 67.01 4.28
N VAL A 326 7.81 66.72 5.15
CA VAL A 326 7.15 67.75 5.97
C VAL A 326 8.16 68.47 6.88
N ALA A 327 9.07 67.74 7.51
CA ALA A 327 10.14 68.33 8.32
C ALA A 327 11.05 69.26 7.50
N ILE A 328 11.42 68.85 6.28
CA ILE A 328 12.21 69.69 5.37
C ILE A 328 11.46 70.97 4.99
N VAL A 329 10.18 70.90 4.67
CA VAL A 329 9.37 72.09 4.33
C VAL A 329 9.27 73.06 5.52
N ILE A 330 9.08 72.55 6.74
CA ILE A 330 9.05 73.39 7.95
C ILE A 330 10.38 74.14 8.12
N VAL A 331 11.51 73.43 7.98
CA VAL A 331 12.84 74.03 8.13
C VAL A 331 13.16 75.02 7.01
N ALA A 332 12.84 74.68 5.75
CA ALA A 332 13.20 75.48 4.59
C ALA A 332 12.30 76.70 4.38
N PHE A 333 10.99 76.60 4.66
CA PHE A 333 10.04 77.67 4.35
C PHE A 333 9.47 78.36 5.58
N PHE A 334 9.12 77.64 6.64
CA PHE A 334 8.46 78.27 7.79
C PHE A 334 9.42 78.98 8.74
N ILE A 335 10.61 78.43 8.99
CA ILE A 335 11.60 79.06 9.88
C ILE A 335 12.13 80.38 9.28
N PRO A 336 12.56 80.45 8.00
CA PRO A 336 13.04 81.70 7.42
C PRO A 336 11.93 82.74 7.28
N ASN A 337 10.71 82.33 6.93
CA ASN A 337 9.58 83.26 6.78
C ASN A 337 9.18 83.89 8.13
N LYS A 338 9.23 83.16 9.24
CA LYS A 338 9.10 83.75 10.59
C LYS A 338 10.21 84.75 10.90
N LYS A 339 11.47 84.45 10.54
CA LYS A 339 12.59 85.40 10.70
C LYS A 339 12.40 86.65 9.85
N TYR A 340 11.93 86.51 8.60
CA TYR A 340 11.60 87.62 7.71
C TYR A 340 10.47 88.50 8.28
N LYS A 341 9.35 87.92 8.73
CA LYS A 341 8.26 88.68 9.36
C LYS A 341 8.70 89.40 10.64
N ASN A 342 9.54 88.77 11.45
CA ASN A 342 10.09 89.40 12.65
C ASN A 342 11.04 90.55 12.29
N ALA A 343 11.86 90.40 11.25
CA ALA A 343 12.72 91.47 10.76
C ALA A 343 11.93 92.65 10.16
N GLU A 344 10.86 92.37 9.41
CA GLU A 344 9.95 93.39 8.86
C GLU A 344 9.25 94.19 9.97
N ASN A 345 8.80 93.52 11.04
CA ASN A 345 8.22 94.19 12.21
C ASN A 345 9.23 95.07 12.97
N CYS A 346 10.51 94.67 13.03
CA CYS A 346 11.58 95.50 13.60
C CYS A 346 11.92 96.73 12.73
N LEU A 347 11.81 96.61 11.40
CA LEU A 347 12.02 97.74 10.47
C LEU A 347 10.83 98.73 10.50
N ARG A 348 9.59 98.23 10.63
CA ARG A 348 8.40 99.07 10.83
C ARG A 348 8.43 99.84 12.15
N THR A 349 8.86 99.20 13.25
CA THR A 349 8.97 99.89 14.56
C THR A 349 10.10 100.92 14.60
N ARG A 350 11.20 100.71 13.84
CA ARG A 350 12.27 101.72 13.71
C ARG A 350 11.89 102.93 12.85
N SER A 351 11.04 102.77 11.84
CA SER A 351 10.59 103.89 10.99
C SER A 351 9.56 104.79 11.67
N THR A 352 8.80 104.27 12.63
CA THR A 352 7.91 105.08 13.49
C THR A 352 8.62 105.89 14.59
N HIS A 353 9.92 105.67 14.81
CA HIS A 353 10.72 106.45 15.78
C HIS A 353 11.65 107.50 15.15
N ARG A 354 11.56 107.71 13.84
CA ARG A 354 12.17 108.87 13.14
C ARG A 354 11.08 109.71 12.47
N GLN A 355 10.27 110.40 13.26
CA GLN A 355 9.55 111.62 12.87
C GLN A 355 9.58 112.58 14.03
#